data_AF-E4XR59-F1
#
_entry.id   AF-E4XR59-F1
#
_cell.length_a   1.000
_cell.length_b   1.000
_cell.length_c   1.000
_cell.angle_alpha   90.00
_cell.angle_beta   90.00
_cell.angle_gamma   90.00
#
_symmetry.space_group_name_H-M   'P 1'
#
loop_
_entity.id
_entity.type
_entity.pdbx_description
1 polymer ?
#
loop_
_entity_poly.entity_id
_entity_poly.type
_entity_poly.pdbx_seq_one_letter_code
_entity_poly.pdbx_strand_id
1 'polypeptide(L)'
;MTFDEKVIHFQGNCTYLLSKNCKEGPVDFKIFGRNENRYGNMDMSWTKDIILMYKNTKIELLKGGIVMLNDERAYTPSLLPDGTKIDKSGNYVSISTFFGIQIFYDGEGNSEIKASCDWFGKLCGLLGNFNGDYKDDFKGSDDVSYNDMSVEAFGKSWKRPGLDNRDGCGADLNDLEPRTRPWIKWVYELEQRSNGTMPHCTEQQFNAAIDRCNILIDDMLTFQQCFENVPPQKFYENCIWDQCATKLADGAFCDSLAAYGRACADKQVPIQWRSKYLCPAQCPINSHYEHCGSQCVASCGDPKPKCNNMEAGCFEGCYCNKGYLWNGLQCVKNNECGCVDRDNSYRIGESFLRRGCSEKCKCTGVNDVQCEPNQCDSCDFDNGVEMCLPSVRKQIIPLISTIKPATKKNRNKKKRTKPAKTHSQLHQ
;
A
#
# COMPACT_ATOMS: atom_id res chain seq x y z
N MET A 1 -2.02 2.75 -13.10
CA MET A 1 -1.51 3.68 -14.13
C MET A 1 -0.06 3.99 -13.79
N THR A 2 0.85 3.96 -14.76
CA THR A 2 2.27 4.29 -14.59
C THR A 2 2.50 5.80 -14.51
N PHE A 3 3.74 6.23 -14.29
CA PHE A 3 4.09 7.66 -14.30
C PHE A 3 3.85 8.32 -15.65
N ASP A 4 4.02 7.59 -16.75
CA ASP A 4 3.78 8.07 -18.12
C ASP A 4 2.36 7.70 -18.62
N GLU A 5 1.44 7.48 -17.68
CA GLU A 5 0.01 7.26 -17.91
C GLU A 5 -0.38 5.97 -18.64
N LYS A 6 0.49 4.96 -18.73
CA LYS A 6 0.13 3.62 -19.22
C LYS A 6 -0.77 2.91 -18.21
N VAL A 7 -1.91 2.39 -18.67
CA VAL A 7 -2.80 1.56 -17.85
C VAL A 7 -2.30 0.13 -17.86
N ILE A 8 -2.28 -0.51 -16.68
CA ILE A 8 -1.82 -1.89 -16.47
C ILE A 8 -2.86 -2.62 -15.65
N HIS A 9 -3.49 -3.64 -16.23
CA HIS A 9 -4.37 -4.56 -15.51
C HIS A 9 -3.59 -5.81 -15.11
N PHE A 10 -3.12 -5.84 -13.87
CA PHE A 10 -2.36 -6.96 -13.32
C PHE A 10 -2.94 -7.41 -11.99
N GLN A 11 -3.50 -8.63 -11.95
CA GLN A 11 -4.23 -9.18 -10.80
C GLN A 11 -3.36 -10.11 -9.94
N GLY A 12 -2.16 -9.63 -9.61
CA GLY A 12 -1.23 -10.31 -8.74
C GLY A 12 -1.58 -10.11 -7.26
N ASN A 13 -1.55 -11.17 -6.45
CA ASN A 13 -1.93 -11.13 -5.03
C ASN A 13 -0.74 -11.21 -4.04
N CYS A 14 0.47 -10.92 -4.52
CA CYS A 14 1.71 -10.92 -3.73
C CYS A 14 2.23 -9.49 -3.50
N THR A 15 3.47 -9.40 -3.01
CA THR A 15 4.21 -8.14 -2.94
C THR A 15 4.99 -7.89 -4.22
N TYR A 16 4.87 -6.68 -4.76
CA TYR A 16 5.50 -6.26 -6.01
C TYR A 16 6.28 -4.95 -5.81
N LEU A 17 7.38 -4.82 -6.55
CA LEU A 17 8.14 -3.57 -6.60
C LEU A 17 7.45 -2.58 -7.54
N LEU A 18 6.86 -1.52 -6.99
CA LEU A 18 6.17 -0.48 -7.75
C LEU A 18 7.15 0.47 -8.42
N SER A 19 8.14 0.95 -7.67
CA SER A 19 9.17 1.85 -8.18
C SER A 19 10.42 1.78 -7.31
N LYS A 20 11.58 2.01 -7.92
CA LYS A 20 12.86 2.23 -7.23
C LYS A 20 13.75 3.16 -8.05
N ASN A 21 14.81 3.66 -7.42
CA ASN A 21 15.93 4.25 -8.14
C ASN A 21 16.68 3.18 -8.96
N CYS A 22 16.93 3.44 -10.24
CA CYS A 22 17.66 2.52 -11.15
C CYS A 22 18.85 3.17 -11.84
N LYS A 23 19.05 4.48 -11.64
CA LYS A 23 20.17 5.26 -12.17
C LYS A 23 20.75 6.14 -11.05
N GLU A 24 21.59 7.10 -11.40
CA GLU A 24 22.06 8.09 -10.44
C GLU A 24 20.91 9.02 -10.04
N GLY A 25 20.55 9.00 -8.76
CA GLY A 25 19.44 9.75 -8.20
C GLY A 25 19.75 10.27 -6.79
N PRO A 26 18.93 11.18 -6.24
CA PRO A 26 19.19 11.81 -4.94
C PRO A 26 19.40 10.82 -3.78
N VAL A 27 18.62 9.73 -3.75
CA VAL A 27 18.59 8.74 -2.68
C VAL A 27 18.20 7.37 -3.24
N ASP A 28 18.83 6.30 -2.79
CA ASP A 28 18.32 4.95 -3.07
C ASP A 28 17.06 4.67 -2.25
N PHE A 29 15.95 4.38 -2.95
CA PHE A 29 14.67 4.02 -2.36
C PHE A 29 14.00 2.87 -3.12
N LYS A 30 13.05 2.21 -2.47
CA LYS A 30 12.16 1.20 -3.04
C LYS A 30 10.74 1.40 -2.51
N ILE A 31 9.75 1.34 -3.39
CA ILE A 31 8.33 1.37 -3.05
C ILE A 31 7.73 0.04 -3.46
N PHE A 32 7.06 -0.62 -2.53
CA PHE A 32 6.37 -1.88 -2.76
C PHE A 32 4.87 -1.72 -2.54
N GLY A 33 4.10 -2.46 -3.33
CA GLY A 33 2.67 -2.65 -3.12
C GLY A 33 2.43 -4.11 -2.77
N ARG A 34 1.81 -4.35 -1.62
CA ARG A 34 1.32 -5.68 -1.25
C ARG A 34 -0.14 -5.77 -1.63
N ASN A 35 -0.48 -6.74 -2.47
CA ASN A 35 -1.84 -6.96 -2.90
C ASN A 35 -2.49 -8.14 -2.16
N GLU A 36 -3.81 -8.15 -2.09
CA GLU A 36 -4.58 -9.28 -1.58
C GLU A 36 -5.88 -9.47 -2.37
N ASN A 37 -6.35 -10.71 -2.42
CA ASN A 37 -7.70 -11.01 -2.84
C ASN A 37 -8.67 -10.68 -1.69
N ARG A 38 -9.84 -10.11 -2.00
CA ARG A 38 -10.85 -9.73 -0.99
C ARG A 38 -12.21 -10.32 -1.32
N TYR A 39 -13.07 -10.40 -0.30
CA TYR A 39 -14.49 -10.77 -0.43
C TYR A 39 -14.75 -12.12 -1.14
N GLY A 40 -13.80 -13.06 -1.03
CA GLY A 40 -13.87 -14.35 -1.73
C GLY A 40 -13.65 -14.27 -3.25
N ASN A 41 -13.31 -13.10 -3.80
CA ASN A 41 -12.95 -12.92 -5.19
C ASN A 41 -11.47 -13.22 -5.42
N MET A 42 -11.17 -14.36 -6.06
CA MET A 42 -9.81 -14.77 -6.38
C MET A 42 -9.30 -14.24 -7.73
N ASP A 43 -10.19 -13.66 -8.53
CA ASP A 43 -9.85 -13.11 -9.85
C ASP A 43 -9.31 -11.68 -9.74
N MET A 44 -9.64 -10.99 -8.64
CA MET A 44 -9.30 -9.60 -8.38
C MET A 44 -8.38 -9.43 -7.19
N SER A 45 -7.45 -8.49 -7.31
CA SER A 45 -6.56 -8.10 -6.21
C SER A 45 -6.66 -6.61 -5.91
N TRP A 46 -6.66 -6.26 -4.62
CA TRP A 46 -6.60 -4.89 -4.13
C TRP A 46 -5.26 -4.63 -3.48
N THR A 47 -4.78 -3.39 -3.58
CA THR A 47 -3.70 -2.90 -2.73
C THR A 47 -4.12 -3.05 -1.28
N LYS A 48 -3.29 -3.71 -0.49
CA LYS A 48 -3.46 -3.91 0.95
C LYS A 48 -2.58 -2.94 1.72
N ASP A 49 -1.30 -2.88 1.33
CA ASP A 49 -0.28 -2.11 2.00
C ASP A 49 0.65 -1.45 0.96
N ILE A 50 1.12 -0.24 1.27
CA ILE A 50 2.21 0.43 0.56
C ILE A 50 3.42 0.52 1.49
N ILE A 51 4.58 0.10 0.99
CA ILE A 51 5.82 0.05 1.78
C ILE A 51 6.88 0.91 1.09
N LEU A 52 7.34 1.96 1.76
CA LEU A 52 8.46 2.77 1.32
C LEU A 52 9.70 2.39 2.15
N MET A 53 10.79 2.06 1.47
CA MET A 53 12.10 1.82 2.08
C MET A 53 13.14 2.77 1.49
N TYR A 54 13.90 3.47 2.33
CA TYR A 54 15.04 4.29 1.94
C TYR A 54 16.02 4.40 3.11
N LYS A 55 17.33 4.42 2.84
CA LYS A 55 18.36 4.37 3.90
C LYS A 55 18.06 3.25 4.93
N ASN A 56 17.95 3.58 6.21
CA ASN A 56 17.55 2.70 7.31
C ASN A 56 16.12 2.99 7.77
N THR A 57 15.25 3.41 6.86
CA THR A 57 13.86 3.78 7.14
C THR A 57 12.91 2.98 6.26
N LYS A 58 11.89 2.43 6.90
CA LYS A 58 10.80 1.63 6.39
C LYS A 58 9.51 2.25 6.90
N ILE A 59 8.65 2.69 5.99
CA ILE A 59 7.33 3.24 6.30
C ILE A 59 6.31 2.35 5.62
N GLU A 60 5.38 1.76 6.38
CA GLU A 60 4.27 0.98 5.85
C GLU A 60 2.95 1.72 6.09
N LEU A 61 2.21 1.96 5.02
CA LEU A 61 0.82 2.39 5.07
C LEU A 61 -0.05 1.15 4.89
N LEU A 62 -0.65 0.68 5.99
CA LEU A 62 -1.48 -0.51 6.02
C LEU A 62 -2.96 -0.18 5.81
N LYS A 63 -3.75 -1.22 5.52
CA LYS A 63 -5.21 -1.14 5.44
C LYS A 63 -5.82 -0.36 6.62
N GLY A 64 -6.82 0.48 6.34
CA GLY A 64 -7.50 1.32 7.32
C GLY A 64 -6.70 2.56 7.76
N GLY A 65 -5.64 2.92 7.03
CA GLY A 65 -4.84 4.11 7.30
C GLY A 65 -3.90 3.97 8.51
N ILE A 66 -3.53 2.75 8.88
CA ILE A 66 -2.56 2.49 9.95
C ILE A 66 -1.16 2.75 9.39
N VAL A 67 -0.36 3.53 10.11
CA VAL A 67 1.05 3.78 9.77
C VAL A 67 1.92 2.93 10.67
N MET A 68 2.80 2.15 10.06
CA MET A 68 3.95 1.60 10.74
C MET A 68 5.16 2.39 10.31
N LEU A 69 5.73 3.15 11.23
CA LEU A 69 7.11 3.56 11.06
C LEU A 69 7.86 2.35 11.58
N ASN A 70 8.48 1.64 10.64
CA ASN A 70 9.67 0.89 10.98
C ASN A 70 9.32 -0.24 12.01
N ASP A 71 8.29 -1.03 11.65
CA ASP A 71 7.72 -2.10 12.47
C ASP A 71 7.05 -1.66 13.80
N GLU A 72 7.09 -0.36 14.13
CA GLU A 72 6.35 0.23 15.23
C GLU A 72 5.21 1.13 14.75
N ARG A 73 4.16 1.24 15.57
CA ARG A 73 2.99 2.03 15.21
C ARG A 73 3.32 3.52 15.32
N ALA A 74 3.12 4.25 14.22
CA ALA A 74 3.18 5.70 14.20
C ALA A 74 1.79 6.31 14.03
N TYR A 75 1.65 7.58 14.39
CA TYR A 75 0.41 8.33 14.31
C TYR A 75 0.62 9.64 13.56
N THR A 76 -0.33 10.00 12.70
CA THR A 76 -0.25 11.24 11.93
C THR A 76 -0.68 12.45 12.77
N PRO A 77 0.02 13.60 12.63
CA PRO A 77 1.21 13.81 11.81
C PRO A 77 2.48 13.27 12.47
N SER A 78 3.45 12.85 11.65
CA SER A 78 4.82 12.53 12.07
C SER A 78 5.82 13.27 11.19
N LEU A 79 6.93 13.75 11.77
CA LEU A 79 8.02 14.40 11.04
C LEU A 79 9.33 13.72 11.40
N LEU A 80 9.98 13.13 10.40
CA LEU A 80 11.26 12.45 10.58
C LEU A 80 12.42 13.47 10.57
N PRO A 81 13.58 13.13 11.16
CA PRO A 81 14.74 14.02 11.24
C PRO A 81 15.29 14.52 9.89
N ASP A 82 15.05 13.79 8.80
CA ASP A 82 15.47 14.18 7.46
C ASP A 82 14.45 15.06 6.72
N GLY A 83 13.34 15.42 7.37
CA GLY A 83 12.28 16.24 6.81
C GLY A 83 11.15 15.45 6.16
N THR A 84 11.20 14.12 6.14
CA THR A 84 10.08 13.30 5.64
C THR A 84 8.86 13.46 6.55
N LYS A 85 7.73 13.87 5.97
CA LYS A 85 6.47 14.08 6.69
C LYS A 85 5.49 12.94 6.40
N ILE A 86 4.83 12.44 7.43
CA ILE A 86 3.68 11.53 7.33
C ILE A 86 2.46 12.26 7.86
N ASP A 87 1.42 12.42 7.05
CA ASP A 87 0.27 13.25 7.40
C ASP A 87 -1.07 12.62 6.98
N LYS A 88 -2.18 13.18 7.44
CA LYS A 88 -3.52 12.92 6.92
C LYS A 88 -3.88 14.01 5.92
N SER A 89 -4.31 13.60 4.72
CA SER A 89 -4.75 14.50 3.65
C SER A 89 -6.08 14.02 3.08
N GLY A 90 -7.19 14.63 3.53
CA GLY A 90 -8.54 14.14 3.23
C GLY A 90 -8.71 12.68 3.69
N ASN A 91 -9.15 11.79 2.79
CA ASN A 91 -9.27 10.35 3.07
C ASN A 91 -7.94 9.59 3.06
N TYR A 92 -6.86 10.21 2.62
CA TYR A 92 -5.57 9.55 2.46
C TYR A 92 -4.68 9.74 3.68
N VAL A 93 -3.85 8.74 3.94
CA VAL A 93 -2.57 8.95 4.63
C VAL A 93 -1.53 9.25 3.56
N SER A 94 -0.71 10.27 3.79
CA SER A 94 0.32 10.72 2.86
C SER A 94 1.72 10.62 3.45
N ILE A 95 2.69 10.33 2.60
CA ILE A 95 4.12 10.45 2.88
C ILE A 95 4.66 11.50 1.91
N SER A 96 5.34 12.52 2.42
CA SER A 96 6.09 13.51 1.63
C SER A 96 7.55 13.46 2.02
N THR A 97 8.40 12.97 1.13
CA THR A 97 9.83 12.78 1.39
C THR A 97 10.65 14.01 1.03
N PHE A 98 11.81 14.19 1.67
CA PHE A 98 12.75 15.27 1.33
C PHE A 98 13.38 15.13 -0.07
N PHE A 99 13.26 13.96 -0.69
CA PHE A 99 13.79 13.64 -2.03
C PHE A 99 12.70 13.64 -3.11
N GLY A 100 11.54 14.25 -2.88
CA GLY A 100 10.56 14.54 -3.93
C GLY A 100 9.67 13.37 -4.35
N ILE A 101 9.64 12.28 -3.58
CA ILE A 101 8.60 11.25 -3.71
C ILE A 101 7.45 11.55 -2.75
N GLN A 102 6.22 11.51 -3.27
CA GLN A 102 4.99 11.56 -2.48
C GLN A 102 4.17 10.30 -2.68
N ILE A 103 3.59 9.78 -1.60
CA ILE A 103 2.74 8.60 -1.60
C ILE A 103 1.43 8.95 -0.90
N PHE A 104 0.31 8.59 -1.51
CA PHE A 104 -1.03 8.70 -0.92
C PHE A 104 -1.68 7.33 -0.93
N TYR A 105 -2.28 6.94 0.20
CA TYR A 105 -3.03 5.68 0.30
C TYR A 105 -4.30 5.88 1.10
N ASP A 106 -5.44 5.44 0.56
CA ASP A 106 -6.76 5.59 1.19
C ASP A 106 -7.04 4.52 2.28
N GLY A 107 -6.17 3.50 2.39
CA GLY A 107 -6.37 2.40 3.32
C GLY A 107 -7.32 1.32 2.83
N GLU A 108 -7.89 1.42 1.62
CA GLU A 108 -8.83 0.45 1.06
C GLU A 108 -8.43 -0.09 -0.32
N GLY A 109 -7.67 0.64 -1.12
CA GLY A 109 -7.16 0.09 -2.37
C GLY A 109 -6.56 1.11 -3.32
N ASN A 110 -7.03 2.36 -3.26
CA ASN A 110 -6.49 3.42 -4.09
C ASN A 110 -5.19 3.95 -3.49
N SER A 111 -4.14 3.89 -4.29
CA SER A 111 -2.86 4.48 -3.97
C SER A 111 -2.38 5.32 -5.14
N GLU A 112 -1.68 6.40 -4.81
CA GLU A 112 -1.09 7.32 -5.77
C GLU A 112 0.34 7.58 -5.36
N ILE A 113 1.26 7.49 -6.32
CA ILE A 113 2.68 7.79 -6.12
C ILE A 113 3.05 8.88 -7.10
N LYS A 114 3.61 9.99 -6.60
CA LYS A 114 4.11 11.10 -7.39
C LYS A 114 5.61 11.22 -7.21
N ALA A 115 6.29 11.62 -8.28
CA ALA A 115 7.72 11.87 -8.28
C ALA A 115 8.02 13.27 -8.82
N SER A 116 8.94 13.98 -8.17
CA SER A 116 9.48 15.25 -8.68
C SER A 116 10.24 15.04 -9.99
N CYS A 117 10.41 16.11 -10.77
CA CYS A 117 11.17 16.08 -12.02
C CYS A 117 12.63 15.64 -11.84
N ASP A 118 13.18 15.67 -10.62
CA ASP A 118 14.51 15.14 -10.31
C ASP A 118 14.65 13.64 -10.61
N TRP A 119 13.53 12.92 -10.67
CA TRP A 119 13.44 11.49 -10.94
C TRP A 119 13.21 11.15 -12.42
N PHE A 120 13.03 12.15 -13.29
CA PHE A 120 12.72 11.93 -14.71
C PHE A 120 13.76 11.03 -15.38
N GLY A 121 13.30 9.92 -15.94
CA GLY A 121 14.09 8.89 -16.62
C GLY A 121 15.02 8.07 -15.72
N LYS A 122 14.89 8.14 -14.39
CA LYS A 122 15.77 7.46 -13.41
C LYS A 122 15.10 6.30 -12.69
N LEU A 123 13.78 6.20 -12.78
CA LEU A 123 13.00 5.19 -12.09
C LEU A 123 12.93 3.89 -12.90
N CYS A 124 12.62 2.80 -12.22
CA CYS A 124 12.09 1.58 -12.85
C CYS A 124 11.27 0.77 -11.85
N GLY A 125 10.35 -0.05 -12.35
CA GLY A 125 9.42 -0.85 -11.55
C GLY A 125 8.11 -1.05 -12.32
N LEU A 126 7.07 -1.55 -11.65
CA LEU A 126 5.73 -1.65 -12.27
C LEU A 126 5.14 -0.32 -12.72
N LEU A 127 5.59 0.79 -12.15
CA LEU A 127 5.14 2.14 -12.51
C LEU A 127 5.93 2.76 -13.67
N GLY A 128 6.74 1.97 -14.38
CA GLY A 128 7.46 2.45 -15.56
C GLY A 128 8.78 3.14 -15.24
N ASN A 129 9.33 3.83 -16.24
CA ASN A 129 10.66 4.47 -16.14
C ASN A 129 10.62 6.00 -15.97
N PHE A 130 9.41 6.59 -16.07
CA PHE A 130 9.13 8.01 -15.89
C PHE A 130 9.89 8.91 -16.86
N ASN A 131 9.82 8.63 -18.16
CA ASN A 131 10.55 9.36 -19.21
C ASN A 131 9.61 10.10 -20.21
N GLY A 132 8.30 10.09 -19.96
CA GLY A 132 7.29 10.68 -20.83
C GLY A 132 6.85 9.79 -22.01
N ASP A 133 7.32 8.56 -22.12
CA ASP A 133 6.94 7.61 -23.18
C ASP A 133 6.24 6.36 -22.62
N TYR A 134 4.91 6.43 -22.58
CA TYR A 134 4.04 5.33 -22.12
C TYR A 134 4.24 4.00 -22.86
N LYS A 135 4.90 3.98 -24.03
CA LYS A 135 5.10 2.78 -24.84
C LYS A 135 6.21 1.88 -24.32
N ASP A 136 7.15 2.41 -23.55
CA ASP A 136 8.29 1.67 -23.03
C ASP A 136 8.17 1.27 -21.55
N ASP A 137 7.07 1.65 -20.91
CA ASP A 137 6.78 1.38 -19.50
C ASP A 137 6.67 -0.10 -19.12
N PHE A 138 6.41 -0.97 -20.11
CA PHE A 138 6.32 -2.41 -19.92
C PHE A 138 7.71 -3.07 -19.89
N LYS A 139 8.67 -2.46 -19.20
CA LYS A 139 10.02 -2.99 -19.03
C LYS A 139 10.12 -3.82 -17.75
N GLY A 140 10.31 -5.12 -17.88
CA GLY A 140 10.42 -6.04 -16.75
C GLY A 140 11.73 -5.92 -15.98
N SER A 141 11.79 -6.57 -14.81
CA SER A 141 13.02 -6.55 -13.98
C SER A 141 14.16 -7.41 -14.53
N ASP A 142 13.83 -8.24 -15.51
CA ASP A 142 14.70 -9.07 -16.35
C ASP A 142 15.23 -8.33 -17.58
N ASP A 143 14.99 -7.02 -17.69
CA ASP A 143 15.35 -6.18 -18.84
C ASP A 143 14.63 -6.57 -20.14
N VAL A 144 13.53 -7.33 -20.07
CA VAL A 144 12.70 -7.69 -21.22
C VAL A 144 11.60 -6.65 -21.41
N SER A 145 11.32 -6.26 -22.65
CA SER A 145 10.17 -5.42 -23.00
C SER A 145 8.93 -6.29 -23.25
N TYR A 146 7.87 -5.96 -22.54
CA TYR A 146 6.57 -6.61 -22.59
C TYR A 146 5.56 -5.72 -23.32
N ASN A 147 4.34 -6.22 -23.47
CA ASN A 147 3.21 -5.51 -24.04
C ASN A 147 1.91 -5.97 -23.36
N ASP A 148 0.77 -5.43 -23.79
CA ASP A 148 -0.54 -5.76 -23.21
C ASP A 148 -0.90 -7.25 -23.30
N MET A 149 -0.28 -8.03 -24.20
CA MET A 149 -0.47 -9.49 -24.29
C MET A 149 0.34 -10.28 -23.27
N SER A 150 1.30 -9.65 -22.60
CA SER A 150 2.28 -10.31 -21.73
C SER A 150 2.38 -9.64 -20.35
N VAL A 151 1.33 -8.89 -19.99
CA VAL A 151 1.23 -8.14 -18.72
C VAL A 151 1.31 -9.05 -17.47
N GLU A 152 0.88 -10.32 -17.53
CA GLU A 152 1.10 -11.26 -16.43
C GLU A 152 2.59 -11.53 -16.21
N ALA A 153 3.34 -11.76 -17.28
CA ALA A 153 4.78 -12.01 -17.21
C ALA A 153 5.53 -10.74 -16.77
N PHE A 154 5.14 -9.58 -17.31
CA PHE A 154 5.61 -8.27 -16.85
C PHE A 154 5.40 -8.09 -15.35
N GLY A 155 4.17 -8.29 -14.86
CA GLY A 155 3.83 -8.16 -13.45
C GLY A 155 4.58 -9.13 -12.55
N LYS A 156 4.70 -10.40 -12.98
CA LYS A 156 5.49 -11.44 -12.30
C LYS A 156 6.97 -11.08 -12.23
N SER A 157 7.54 -10.45 -13.26
CA SER A 157 8.96 -10.04 -13.27
C SER A 157 9.29 -9.10 -12.11
N TRP A 158 8.31 -8.29 -11.65
CA TRP A 158 8.47 -7.35 -10.54
C TRP A 158 8.03 -7.91 -9.18
N LYS A 159 7.66 -9.20 -9.10
CA LYS A 159 7.36 -9.90 -7.83
C LYS A 159 8.58 -9.89 -6.91
N ARG A 160 8.37 -9.70 -5.61
CA ARG A 160 9.45 -9.70 -4.60
C ARG A 160 9.11 -10.67 -3.46
N PRO A 161 9.50 -11.95 -3.58
CA PRO A 161 9.30 -12.95 -2.53
C PRO A 161 10.14 -12.59 -1.28
N GLY A 162 9.62 -12.88 -0.09
CA GLY A 162 10.33 -12.65 1.18
C GLY A 162 9.91 -11.39 1.96
N LEU A 163 9.17 -10.46 1.35
CA LEU A 163 8.39 -9.45 2.08
C LEU A 163 6.96 -9.92 2.40
N ASP A 164 6.65 -11.13 1.95
CA ASP A 164 5.36 -11.79 2.08
C ASP A 164 5.59 -13.23 2.55
N ASN A 165 5.19 -13.53 3.79
CA ASN A 165 5.30 -14.88 4.36
C ASN A 165 4.10 -15.77 3.97
N ARG A 166 3.22 -15.32 3.07
CA ARG A 166 2.05 -16.09 2.62
C ARG A 166 2.44 -17.24 1.68
N ASP A 167 1.85 -18.40 1.93
CA ASP A 167 1.90 -19.57 1.05
C ASP A 167 1.45 -19.19 -0.38
N GLY A 168 2.21 -19.60 -1.39
CA GLY A 168 1.95 -19.27 -2.80
C GLY A 168 2.64 -17.99 -3.32
N CYS A 169 3.16 -17.13 -2.44
CA CYS A 169 4.02 -16.01 -2.84
C CYS A 169 5.52 -16.36 -2.90
N GLY A 170 5.87 -17.64 -2.66
CA GLY A 170 7.21 -18.20 -2.78
C GLY A 170 7.86 -18.01 -4.16
N ALA A 171 9.19 -18.13 -4.17
CA ALA A 171 10.12 -17.82 -5.27
C ALA A 171 10.09 -18.78 -6.46
N ASP A 172 8.90 -19.25 -6.86
CA ASP A 172 8.81 -20.05 -8.09
C ASP A 172 8.61 -19.14 -9.29
N LEU A 173 9.72 -18.65 -9.83
CA LEU A 173 9.79 -18.00 -11.13
C LEU A 173 9.67 -19.02 -12.28
N ASN A 174 9.68 -20.33 -12.00
CA ASN A 174 9.54 -21.38 -13.01
C ASN A 174 8.07 -21.76 -13.27
N ASP A 175 7.12 -21.23 -12.50
CA ASP A 175 5.68 -21.30 -12.80
C ASP A 175 5.29 -20.16 -13.78
N LEU A 176 6.08 -20.08 -14.87
CA LEU A 176 5.78 -19.35 -16.09
C LEU A 176 4.86 -20.16 -17.01
N GLU A 177 4.35 -21.32 -16.59
CA GLU A 177 3.16 -21.83 -17.26
C GLU A 177 2.12 -20.71 -17.20
N PRO A 178 1.68 -20.18 -18.35
CA PRO A 178 0.53 -19.33 -18.37
C PRO A 178 -0.56 -20.24 -17.83
N ARG A 179 -1.03 -19.99 -16.60
CA ARG A 179 -2.46 -20.20 -16.41
C ARG A 179 -3.03 -19.31 -17.49
N THR A 180 -3.47 -19.91 -18.59
CA THR A 180 -4.16 -19.22 -19.66
C THR A 180 -5.46 -18.74 -19.03
N ARG A 181 -5.35 -17.66 -18.25
CA ARG A 181 -6.49 -16.98 -17.70
C ARG A 181 -7.16 -16.38 -18.95
N PRO A 182 -8.46 -16.61 -19.16
CA PRO A 182 -9.17 -16.23 -20.38
C PRO A 182 -9.03 -14.76 -20.84
N TRP A 183 -8.52 -13.87 -19.97
CA TRP A 183 -8.41 -12.44 -20.22
C TRP A 183 -7.25 -12.03 -21.16
N ILE A 184 -6.14 -12.78 -21.26
CA ILE A 184 -5.04 -12.45 -22.22
C ILE A 184 -5.54 -12.58 -23.68
N LYS A 185 -6.42 -13.56 -23.93
CA LYS A 185 -7.12 -13.73 -25.22
C LYS A 185 -8.12 -12.58 -25.49
N TRP A 186 -8.61 -11.91 -24.44
CA TRP A 186 -9.68 -10.91 -24.53
C TRP A 186 -9.18 -9.48 -24.80
N VAL A 187 -8.02 -9.06 -24.26
CA VAL A 187 -7.40 -7.77 -24.63
C VAL A 187 -7.24 -7.65 -26.15
N TYR A 188 -7.02 -8.78 -26.82
CA TYR A 188 -6.89 -8.89 -28.26
C TYR A 188 -8.22 -9.01 -29.03
N GLU A 189 -9.30 -9.47 -28.41
CA GLU A 189 -10.60 -9.68 -29.08
C GLU A 189 -11.54 -8.45 -29.03
N LEU A 190 -11.19 -7.41 -28.26
CA LEU A 190 -11.99 -6.19 -28.12
C LEU A 190 -12.03 -5.30 -29.37
N GLU A 191 -10.92 -5.17 -30.10
CA GLU A 191 -10.91 -4.39 -31.35
C GLU A 191 -11.71 -5.05 -32.48
N GLN A 192 -12.11 -6.33 -32.34
CA GLN A 192 -12.79 -7.10 -33.38
C GLN A 192 -14.21 -7.57 -33.04
N ARG A 193 -14.78 -7.21 -31.88
CA ARG A 193 -16.16 -7.59 -31.54
C ARG A 193 -17.07 -6.38 -31.43
N SER A 194 -17.95 -6.26 -32.41
CA SER A 194 -19.13 -5.41 -32.40
C SER A 194 -20.23 -5.87 -31.40
N ASN A 195 -19.97 -6.81 -30.47
CA ASN A 195 -20.99 -7.35 -29.54
C ASN A 195 -20.42 -8.20 -28.36
N GLY A 196 -19.35 -7.78 -27.67
CA GLY A 196 -18.58 -8.65 -26.76
C GLY A 196 -19.01 -8.67 -25.28
N THR A 197 -19.22 -9.87 -24.72
CA THR A 197 -19.18 -10.14 -23.27
C THR A 197 -17.76 -10.00 -22.73
N MET A 198 -17.56 -9.23 -21.66
CA MET A 198 -16.28 -9.10 -20.96
C MET A 198 -16.04 -10.34 -20.06
N PRO A 199 -14.80 -10.88 -19.95
CA PRO A 199 -14.52 -12.23 -19.44
C PRO A 199 -14.83 -12.46 -17.95
N HIS A 200 -15.31 -11.44 -17.26
CA HIS A 200 -15.75 -11.52 -15.86
C HIS A 200 -17.23 -11.18 -15.66
N CYS A 201 -17.97 -10.93 -16.73
CA CYS A 201 -19.36 -10.52 -16.66
C CYS A 201 -20.19 -11.02 -17.85
N THR A 202 -21.48 -11.27 -17.62
CA THR A 202 -22.43 -11.56 -18.71
C THR A 202 -22.66 -10.31 -19.57
N GLU A 203 -23.27 -10.47 -20.76
CA GLU A 203 -23.63 -9.33 -21.61
C GLU A 203 -24.48 -8.30 -20.86
N GLN A 204 -25.43 -8.79 -20.07
CA GLN A 204 -26.26 -7.97 -19.21
C GLN A 204 -25.45 -7.19 -18.18
N GLN A 205 -24.47 -7.83 -17.54
CA GLN A 205 -23.61 -7.16 -16.56
C GLN A 205 -22.66 -6.17 -17.23
N PHE A 206 -22.16 -6.48 -18.42
CA PHE A 206 -21.33 -5.56 -19.20
C PHE A 206 -22.10 -4.31 -19.61
N ASN A 207 -23.31 -4.46 -20.13
CA ASN A 207 -24.19 -3.33 -20.46
C ASN A 207 -24.55 -2.51 -19.21
N ALA A 208 -24.84 -3.17 -18.08
CA ALA A 208 -25.08 -2.47 -16.82
C ALA A 208 -23.81 -1.74 -16.30
N ALA A 209 -22.62 -2.30 -16.54
CA ALA A 209 -21.35 -1.64 -16.20
C ALA A 209 -21.13 -0.39 -17.07
N ILE A 210 -21.38 -0.47 -18.38
CA ILE A 210 -21.37 0.67 -19.30
C ILE A 210 -22.32 1.76 -18.79
N ASP A 211 -23.58 1.42 -18.54
CA ASP A 211 -24.61 2.37 -18.09
C ASP A 211 -24.21 3.06 -16.78
N ARG A 212 -23.65 2.31 -15.82
CA ARG A 212 -23.17 2.86 -14.54
C ARG A 212 -21.97 3.78 -14.72
N CYS A 213 -21.00 3.40 -15.56
CA CYS A 213 -19.76 4.13 -15.75
C CYS A 213 -19.91 5.36 -16.66
N ASN A 214 -21.02 5.50 -17.41
CA ASN A 214 -21.27 6.64 -18.30
C ASN A 214 -21.17 8.00 -17.60
N ILE A 215 -21.38 8.06 -16.28
CA ILE A 215 -21.14 9.27 -15.47
C ILE A 215 -19.73 9.88 -15.64
N LEU A 216 -18.74 9.10 -16.04
CA LEU A 216 -17.37 9.56 -16.26
C LEU A 216 -17.16 10.24 -17.63
N ILE A 217 -18.03 10.01 -18.61
CA ILE A 217 -17.85 10.48 -20.00
C ILE A 217 -19.01 11.31 -20.54
N ASP A 218 -20.15 11.29 -19.86
CA ASP A 218 -21.33 12.08 -20.24
C ASP A 218 -21.07 13.56 -19.94
N ASP A 219 -21.15 14.38 -20.98
CA ASP A 219 -20.89 15.81 -20.96
C ASP A 219 -22.04 16.63 -20.35
N MET A 220 -23.17 16.01 -20.00
CA MET A 220 -24.23 16.64 -19.21
C MET A 220 -24.15 16.31 -17.72
N LEU A 221 -23.10 15.61 -17.27
CA LEU A 221 -22.96 15.11 -15.91
C LEU A 221 -21.84 15.79 -15.10
N THR A 222 -21.84 15.43 -13.82
CA THR A 222 -21.01 15.87 -12.68
C THR A 222 -19.54 16.21 -12.99
N PHE A 223 -18.88 15.47 -13.89
CA PHE A 223 -17.43 15.60 -14.14
C PHE A 223 -17.06 16.45 -15.36
N GLN A 224 -18.02 16.99 -16.10
CA GLN A 224 -17.78 17.72 -17.36
C GLN A 224 -16.66 18.77 -17.26
N GLN A 225 -16.60 19.53 -16.15
CA GLN A 225 -15.61 20.59 -15.92
C GLN A 225 -14.16 20.09 -15.91
N CYS A 226 -13.94 18.79 -15.68
CA CYS A 226 -12.63 18.17 -15.62
C CYS A 226 -12.12 17.66 -16.96
N PHE A 227 -12.99 17.43 -17.95
CA PHE A 227 -12.67 16.71 -19.19
C PHE A 227 -11.53 17.35 -19.99
N GLU A 228 -11.45 18.68 -19.99
CA GLU A 228 -10.37 19.42 -20.68
C GLU A 228 -9.00 19.22 -20.01
N ASN A 229 -8.97 18.95 -18.71
CA ASN A 229 -7.75 18.84 -17.91
C ASN A 229 -7.32 17.39 -17.69
N VAL A 230 -8.28 16.47 -17.62
CA VAL A 230 -8.07 15.02 -17.47
C VAL A 230 -9.03 14.28 -18.41
N PRO A 231 -8.52 13.75 -19.54
CA PRO A 231 -9.34 12.94 -20.45
C PRO A 231 -9.95 11.72 -19.74
N PRO A 232 -11.28 11.52 -19.80
CA PRO A 232 -11.96 10.50 -18.99
C PRO A 232 -11.82 9.05 -19.50
N GLN A 233 -11.36 8.85 -20.74
CA GLN A 233 -11.46 7.56 -21.46
C GLN A 233 -10.81 6.41 -20.67
N LYS A 234 -9.58 6.59 -20.18
CA LYS A 234 -8.88 5.57 -19.39
C LYS A 234 -9.60 5.25 -18.08
N PHE A 235 -10.21 6.24 -17.43
CA PHE A 235 -10.96 6.05 -16.19
C PHE A 235 -12.29 5.34 -16.43
N TYR A 236 -12.97 5.66 -17.54
CA TYR A 236 -14.19 5.02 -17.98
C TYR A 236 -13.99 3.54 -18.30
N GLU A 237 -12.96 3.22 -19.10
CA GLU A 237 -12.60 1.84 -19.43
C GLU A 237 -12.25 1.03 -18.18
N ASN A 238 -11.46 1.61 -17.25
CA ASN A 238 -11.14 1.00 -15.97
C ASN A 238 -12.39 0.76 -15.11
N CYS A 239 -13.32 1.72 -15.07
CA CYS A 239 -14.58 1.58 -14.34
C CYS A 239 -15.39 0.38 -14.83
N ILE A 240 -15.54 0.24 -16.16
CA ILE A 240 -16.28 -0.90 -16.75
C ILE A 240 -15.58 -2.22 -16.39
N TRP A 241 -14.25 -2.23 -16.49
CA TRP A 241 -13.45 -3.39 -16.15
C TRP A 241 -13.65 -3.81 -14.68
N ASP A 242 -13.53 -2.87 -13.74
CA ASP A 242 -13.71 -3.12 -12.30
C ASP A 242 -15.15 -3.53 -11.98
N GLN A 243 -16.14 -2.92 -12.60
CA GLN A 243 -17.55 -3.28 -12.43
C GLN A 243 -17.83 -4.71 -12.92
N CYS A 244 -17.26 -5.11 -14.05
CA CYS A 244 -17.38 -6.49 -14.50
C CYS A 244 -16.66 -7.46 -13.57
N ALA A 245 -15.42 -7.16 -13.18
CA ALA A 245 -14.62 -8.05 -12.35
C ALA A 245 -15.15 -8.19 -10.91
N THR A 246 -15.92 -7.21 -10.44
CA THR A 246 -16.55 -7.22 -9.12
C THR A 246 -18.04 -7.59 -9.13
N LYS A 247 -18.58 -7.96 -10.29
CA LYS A 247 -20.02 -8.27 -10.48
C LYS A 247 -20.93 -7.11 -10.04
N LEU A 248 -20.59 -5.90 -10.46
CA LEU A 248 -21.32 -4.65 -10.21
C LEU A 248 -21.33 -4.23 -8.73
N ALA A 249 -20.24 -4.47 -8.01
CA ALA A 249 -20.17 -4.07 -6.60
C ALA A 249 -20.10 -2.53 -6.48
N ASP A 250 -20.93 -1.96 -5.61
CA ASP A 250 -21.00 -0.51 -5.39
C ASP A 250 -19.68 0.07 -4.88
N GLY A 251 -18.93 -0.67 -4.05
CA GLY A 251 -17.61 -0.23 -3.57
C GLY A 251 -16.64 0.06 -4.72
N ALA A 252 -16.47 -0.90 -5.63
CA ALA A 252 -15.58 -0.75 -6.79
C ALA A 252 -16.02 0.39 -7.74
N PHE A 253 -17.34 0.61 -7.84
CA PHE A 253 -17.88 1.74 -8.60
C PHE A 253 -17.46 3.06 -7.96
N CYS A 254 -17.67 3.19 -6.64
CA CYS A 254 -17.30 4.39 -5.90
C CYS A 254 -15.79 4.64 -5.89
N ASP A 255 -14.98 3.58 -5.85
CA ASP A 255 -13.52 3.67 -5.95
C ASP A 255 -13.09 4.21 -7.33
N SER A 256 -13.74 3.74 -8.41
CA SER A 256 -13.50 4.26 -9.77
C SER A 256 -13.82 5.75 -9.89
N LEU A 257 -14.96 6.19 -9.34
CA LEU A 257 -15.35 7.60 -9.33
C LEU A 257 -14.41 8.46 -8.47
N ALA A 258 -13.99 7.93 -7.31
CA ALA A 258 -13.05 8.60 -6.42
C ALA A 258 -11.68 8.79 -7.08
N ALA A 259 -11.21 7.80 -7.84
CA ALA A 259 -9.95 7.90 -8.59
C ALA A 259 -10.00 9.02 -9.65
N TYR A 260 -11.11 9.16 -10.38
CA TYR A 260 -11.25 10.25 -11.35
C TYR A 260 -11.41 11.61 -10.67
N GLY A 261 -12.23 11.70 -9.62
CA GLY A 261 -12.35 12.92 -8.81
C GLY A 261 -11.02 13.37 -8.20
N ARG A 262 -10.18 12.43 -7.79
CA ARG A 262 -8.81 12.69 -7.32
C ARG A 262 -7.93 13.28 -8.42
N ALA A 263 -7.94 12.70 -9.62
CA ALA A 263 -7.19 13.21 -10.77
C ALA A 263 -7.64 14.63 -11.17
N CYS A 264 -8.95 14.92 -11.09
CA CYS A 264 -9.50 16.25 -11.32
C CYS A 264 -9.01 17.27 -10.27
N ALA A 265 -9.06 16.91 -8.99
CA ALA A 265 -8.56 17.75 -7.90
C ALA A 265 -7.06 18.07 -8.04
N ASP A 266 -6.26 17.15 -8.58
CA ASP A 266 -4.84 17.37 -8.89
C ASP A 266 -4.59 18.36 -10.02
N LYS A 267 -5.52 18.48 -10.96
CA LYS A 267 -5.51 19.54 -11.96
C LYS A 267 -6.20 20.81 -11.46
N GLN A 268 -6.41 20.93 -10.15
CA GLN A 268 -7.06 22.07 -9.50
C GLN A 268 -8.51 22.30 -9.95
N VAL A 269 -9.18 21.23 -10.41
CA VAL A 269 -10.61 21.23 -10.76
C VAL A 269 -11.35 20.23 -9.86
N PRO A 270 -11.49 20.52 -8.54
CA PRO A 270 -12.18 19.61 -7.63
C PRO A 270 -13.67 19.53 -7.95
N ILE A 271 -14.20 18.30 -8.02
CA ILE A 271 -15.59 18.04 -8.37
C ILE A 271 -16.33 17.48 -7.17
N GLN A 272 -17.46 18.09 -6.77
CA GLN A 272 -18.35 17.50 -5.77
C GLN A 272 -19.25 16.45 -6.43
N TRP A 273 -18.78 15.21 -6.47
CA TRP A 273 -19.49 14.11 -7.14
C TRP A 273 -20.32 13.23 -6.22
N ARG A 274 -19.99 13.17 -4.92
CA ARG A 274 -20.78 12.40 -3.94
C ARG A 274 -22.09 13.08 -3.61
N SER A 275 -23.12 12.26 -3.38
CA SER A 275 -24.43 12.71 -2.91
C SER A 275 -25.05 11.66 -1.97
N LYS A 276 -26.25 11.95 -1.45
CA LYS A 276 -27.04 10.99 -0.67
C LYS A 276 -27.32 9.68 -1.43
N TYR A 277 -27.40 9.75 -2.75
CA TYR A 277 -27.78 8.63 -3.62
C TYR A 277 -26.61 8.07 -4.43
N LEU A 278 -25.48 8.80 -4.48
CA LEU A 278 -24.29 8.43 -5.23
C LEU A 278 -23.10 8.41 -4.28
N CYS A 279 -22.68 7.20 -3.88
CA CYS A 279 -21.50 6.95 -3.06
C CYS A 279 -21.42 7.86 -1.82
N PRO A 280 -22.44 7.84 -0.92
CA PRO A 280 -22.52 8.75 0.21
C PRO A 280 -21.30 8.61 1.11
N ALA A 281 -20.69 9.75 1.45
CA ALA A 281 -19.56 9.78 2.37
C ALA A 281 -20.02 9.47 3.81
N GLN A 282 -19.21 8.68 4.53
CA GLN A 282 -19.40 8.40 5.95
C GLN A 282 -18.21 8.95 6.71
N CYS A 283 -18.47 9.86 7.64
CA CYS A 283 -17.44 10.49 8.45
C CYS A 283 -17.54 10.06 9.92
N PRO A 284 -16.39 9.86 10.60
CA PRO A 284 -16.35 9.58 12.03
C PRO A 284 -17.07 10.62 12.87
N ILE A 285 -17.34 10.27 14.13
CA ILE A 285 -17.93 11.21 15.08
C ILE A 285 -17.09 12.49 15.18
N ASN A 286 -17.77 13.63 15.33
CA ASN A 286 -17.17 14.97 15.38
C ASN A 286 -16.38 15.38 14.12
N SER A 287 -16.72 14.80 12.97
CA SER A 287 -16.17 15.19 11.67
C SER A 287 -17.29 15.36 10.63
N HIS A 288 -16.96 15.99 9.52
CA HIS A 288 -17.85 16.20 8.38
C HIS A 288 -17.11 15.98 7.07
N TYR A 289 -17.87 15.74 6.00
CA TYR A 289 -17.33 15.55 4.67
C TYR A 289 -17.03 16.89 4.00
N GLU A 290 -15.86 17.00 3.37
CA GLU A 290 -15.54 18.06 2.43
C GLU A 290 -15.09 17.42 1.09
N HIS A 291 -15.65 17.90 -0.02
CA HIS A 291 -15.23 17.46 -1.36
C HIS A 291 -13.85 18.00 -1.75
N CYS A 292 -13.41 19.07 -1.09
CA CYS A 292 -12.17 19.77 -1.37
C CYS A 292 -11.71 20.48 -0.09
N GLY A 293 -10.97 19.77 0.75
CA GLY A 293 -10.43 20.31 1.99
C GLY A 293 -8.90 20.44 1.97
N SER A 294 -8.38 21.04 3.04
CA SER A 294 -6.94 21.31 3.21
C SER A 294 -6.08 20.05 3.23
N GLN A 295 -4.91 20.08 2.59
CA GLN A 295 -3.95 18.98 2.63
C GLN A 295 -3.46 18.67 4.06
N CYS A 296 -3.28 19.70 4.90
CA CYS A 296 -2.92 19.48 6.30
C CYS A 296 -4.11 19.73 7.23
N VAL A 297 -4.38 18.71 8.03
CA VAL A 297 -5.50 18.63 8.95
C VAL A 297 -5.03 19.01 10.34
N ALA A 298 -5.79 19.87 11.03
CA ALA A 298 -5.50 20.21 12.42
C ALA A 298 -5.55 18.95 13.28
N SER A 299 -4.46 18.71 14.01
CA SER A 299 -4.25 17.48 14.78
C SER A 299 -3.80 17.78 16.20
N CYS A 300 -3.77 16.77 17.06
CA CYS A 300 -3.20 16.92 18.39
C CYS A 300 -1.70 17.27 18.35
N GLY A 301 -0.98 16.75 17.35
CA GLY A 301 0.44 17.04 17.09
C GLY A 301 0.69 18.45 16.58
N ASP A 302 -0.19 18.94 15.73
CA ASP A 302 -0.13 20.26 15.12
C ASP A 302 -1.54 20.89 15.06
N PRO A 303 -1.97 21.59 16.13
CA PRO A 303 -3.32 22.15 16.19
C PRO A 303 -3.54 23.33 15.24
N LYS A 304 -2.47 23.93 14.70
CA LYS A 304 -2.52 25.08 13.80
C LYS A 304 -1.54 24.88 12.64
N PRO A 305 -1.79 23.89 11.77
CA PRO A 305 -0.87 23.55 10.72
C PRO A 305 -0.74 24.71 9.74
N LYS A 306 0.50 25.06 9.42
CA LYS A 306 0.80 26.05 8.38
C LYS A 306 0.87 25.35 7.03
N CYS A 307 -0.22 25.38 6.29
CA CYS A 307 -0.28 24.86 4.92
C CYS A 307 -0.05 26.01 3.93
N ASN A 308 1.16 26.10 3.37
CA ASN A 308 1.49 27.14 2.39
C ASN A 308 1.44 26.67 0.93
N ASN A 309 1.15 25.39 0.68
CA ASN A 309 1.19 24.85 -0.68
C ASN A 309 -0.21 24.87 -1.31
N MET A 310 -0.57 26.02 -1.89
CA MET A 310 -1.71 26.12 -2.81
C MET A 310 -1.53 25.26 -4.08
N GLU A 311 -0.29 24.89 -4.42
CA GLU A 311 0.03 24.10 -5.62
C GLU A 311 -0.36 22.62 -5.52
N ALA A 312 -0.51 22.07 -4.31
CA ALA A 312 -0.76 20.64 -4.11
C ALA A 312 -2.21 20.19 -4.39
N GLY A 313 -3.10 21.12 -4.77
CA GLY A 313 -4.53 20.87 -4.87
C GLY A 313 -5.18 20.66 -3.49
N CYS A 314 -6.46 20.28 -3.49
CA CYS A 314 -7.20 19.93 -2.28
C CYS A 314 -7.52 18.44 -2.24
N PHE A 315 -7.90 17.95 -1.06
CA PHE A 315 -8.20 16.53 -0.85
C PHE A 315 -9.65 16.34 -0.44
N GLU A 316 -10.34 15.42 -1.11
CA GLU A 316 -11.64 14.94 -0.67
C GLU A 316 -11.49 14.10 0.61
N GLY A 317 -12.36 14.32 1.59
CA GLY A 317 -12.49 13.40 2.72
C GLY A 317 -13.18 13.96 3.94
N CYS A 318 -12.94 13.32 5.08
CA CYS A 318 -13.51 13.71 6.36
C CYS A 318 -12.57 14.61 7.18
N TYR A 319 -13.10 15.76 7.61
CA TYR A 319 -12.40 16.80 8.35
C TYR A 319 -13.04 17.03 9.71
N CYS A 320 -12.22 17.29 10.73
CA CYS A 320 -12.72 17.53 12.07
C CYS A 320 -13.57 18.80 12.15
N ASN A 321 -14.68 18.72 12.90
CA ASN A 321 -15.51 19.87 13.17
C ASN A 321 -14.73 20.92 13.97
N LYS A 322 -15.12 22.20 13.84
CA LYS A 322 -14.50 23.30 14.60
C LYS A 322 -14.45 22.98 16.10
N GLY A 323 -13.26 23.06 16.68
CA GLY A 323 -13.00 22.76 18.10
C GLY A 323 -12.53 21.33 18.39
N TYR A 324 -12.44 20.48 17.35
CA TYR A 324 -11.90 19.13 17.44
C TYR A 324 -10.58 19.01 16.67
N LEU A 325 -9.73 18.10 17.12
CA LEU A 325 -8.41 17.80 16.57
C LEU A 325 -8.32 16.32 16.19
N TRP A 326 -7.65 16.03 15.08
CA TRP A 326 -7.36 14.67 14.68
C TRP A 326 -6.29 14.05 15.59
N ASN A 327 -6.56 12.86 16.13
CA ASN A 327 -5.62 12.13 17.00
C ASN A 327 -4.99 10.88 16.35
N GLY A 328 -5.08 10.75 15.03
CA GLY A 328 -4.66 9.54 14.31
C GLY A 328 -5.76 8.49 14.11
N LEU A 329 -6.94 8.66 14.73
CA LEU A 329 -8.06 7.72 14.60
C LEU A 329 -9.42 8.43 14.46
N GLN A 330 -9.66 9.46 15.26
CA GLN A 330 -10.92 10.18 15.32
C GLN A 330 -10.71 11.66 15.69
N CYS A 331 -11.77 12.44 15.56
CA CYS A 331 -11.78 13.84 15.97
C CYS A 331 -12.16 13.95 17.45
N VAL A 332 -11.21 14.40 18.26
CA VAL A 332 -11.33 14.51 19.73
C VAL A 332 -11.19 15.96 20.18
N LYS A 333 -11.62 16.26 21.40
CA LYS A 333 -11.37 17.59 21.98
C LYS A 333 -9.90 17.72 22.37
N ASN A 334 -9.43 18.97 22.51
CA ASN A 334 -8.04 19.23 22.90
C ASN A 334 -7.66 18.58 24.26
N ASN A 335 -8.60 18.46 25.20
CA ASN A 335 -8.36 17.82 26.50
C ASN A 335 -8.31 16.27 26.43
N GLU A 336 -8.64 15.69 25.28
CA GLU A 336 -8.60 14.25 24.98
C GLU A 336 -7.42 13.90 24.06
N CYS A 337 -6.60 14.90 23.70
CA CYS A 337 -5.38 14.68 22.97
C CYS A 337 -4.35 13.91 23.82
N GLY A 338 -3.53 13.11 23.16
CA GLY A 338 -2.42 12.43 23.80
C GLY A 338 -1.20 13.33 23.99
N CYS A 339 -0.03 12.72 23.92
CA CYS A 339 1.25 13.41 24.03
C CYS A 339 1.94 13.46 22.69
N VAL A 340 2.80 14.45 22.53
CA VAL A 340 3.66 14.58 21.36
C VAL A 340 5.08 14.67 21.89
N ASP A 341 5.94 13.72 21.50
CA ASP A 341 7.39 13.89 21.57
C ASP A 341 7.89 14.31 20.19
N ARG A 342 9.06 14.95 20.09
CA ARG A 342 9.52 15.72 18.91
C ARG A 342 9.28 15.04 17.55
N ASP A 343 9.37 13.72 17.50
CA ASP A 343 9.25 12.93 16.27
C ASP A 343 7.92 12.12 16.17
N ASN A 344 7.18 11.93 17.28
CA ASN A 344 6.06 10.98 17.38
C ASN A 344 4.90 11.47 18.28
N SER A 345 3.67 11.05 17.94
CA SER A 345 2.47 11.26 18.79
C SER A 345 2.09 9.96 19.52
N TYR A 346 1.67 10.07 20.78
CA TYR A 346 1.34 8.95 21.67
C TYR A 346 -0.02 9.15 22.33
N ARG A 347 -0.76 8.08 22.62
CA ARG A 347 -2.06 8.15 23.32
C ARG A 347 -1.87 8.29 24.83
N ILE A 348 -2.87 8.87 25.51
CA ILE A 348 -2.93 8.83 26.98
C ILE A 348 -2.91 7.36 27.44
N GLY A 349 -1.95 7.03 28.29
CA GLY A 349 -1.67 5.69 28.81
C GLY A 349 -0.54 4.94 28.09
N GLU A 350 -0.12 5.39 26.90
CA GLU A 350 0.94 4.75 26.11
C GLU A 350 2.33 5.01 26.68
N SER A 351 3.22 4.02 26.58
CA SER A 351 4.60 4.10 27.07
C SER A 351 5.59 3.92 25.92
N PHE A 352 6.70 4.65 25.95
CA PHE A 352 7.70 4.69 24.89
C PHE A 352 9.10 4.95 25.47
N LEU A 353 10.15 4.64 24.72
CA LEU A 353 11.54 4.94 25.09
C LEU A 353 12.00 6.23 24.40
N ARG A 354 12.78 7.03 25.11
CA ARG A 354 13.45 8.23 24.55
C ARG A 354 14.84 7.93 24.04
N ARG A 355 15.42 8.92 23.33
CA ARG A 355 16.71 8.82 22.65
C ARG A 355 17.82 8.21 23.51
N GLY A 356 18.45 7.14 23.04
CA GLY A 356 19.50 6.43 23.78
C GLY A 356 18.98 5.48 24.87
N CYS A 357 17.68 5.16 24.86
CA CYS A 357 16.99 4.29 25.82
C CYS A 357 17.21 4.68 27.29
N SER A 358 17.63 5.92 27.56
CA SER A 358 18.01 6.38 28.90
C SER A 358 16.80 6.68 29.77
N GLU A 359 15.63 6.85 29.15
CA GLU A 359 14.38 7.12 29.83
C GLU A 359 13.26 6.29 29.22
N LYS A 360 12.41 5.74 30.08
CA LYS A 360 11.12 5.15 29.72
C LYS A 360 10.03 6.13 30.10
N CYS A 361 9.27 6.55 29.11
CA CYS A 361 8.26 7.57 29.23
C CYS A 361 6.86 6.96 29.12
N LYS A 362 5.89 7.63 29.74
CA LYS A 362 4.47 7.33 29.62
C LYS A 362 3.70 8.63 29.43
N CYS A 363 2.80 8.63 28.46
CA CYS A 363 1.85 9.73 28.29
C CYS A 363 0.75 9.61 29.36
N THR A 364 0.68 10.54 30.31
CA THR A 364 -0.29 10.52 31.42
C THR A 364 -1.46 11.49 31.21
N GLY A 365 -1.34 12.41 30.27
CA GLY A 365 -2.37 13.40 29.94
C GLY A 365 -2.03 14.16 28.66
N VAL A 366 -2.70 15.28 28.42
CA VAL A 366 -2.47 16.09 27.21
C VAL A 366 -1.08 16.71 27.26
N ASN A 367 -0.20 16.30 26.35
CA ASN A 367 1.21 16.73 26.33
C ASN A 367 1.92 16.57 27.70
N ASP A 368 1.45 15.63 28.51
CA ASP A 368 2.03 15.30 29.82
C ASP A 368 2.74 13.96 29.73
N VAL A 369 4.05 14.04 29.54
CA VAL A 369 4.94 12.89 29.43
C VAL A 369 5.70 12.74 30.74
N GLN A 370 5.48 11.62 31.43
CA GLN A 370 6.19 11.24 32.64
C GLN A 370 7.26 10.21 32.30
N CYS A 371 8.51 10.53 32.58
CA CYS A 371 9.65 9.68 32.27
C CYS A 371 10.37 9.22 33.53
N GLU A 372 10.79 7.96 33.54
CA GLU A 372 11.66 7.37 34.55
C GLU A 372 13.00 6.95 33.93
N PRO A 373 14.12 7.05 34.66
CA PRO A 373 15.40 6.55 34.17
C PRO A 373 15.30 5.08 33.77
N ASN A 374 15.86 4.75 32.62
CA ASN A 374 15.87 3.41 32.05
C ASN A 374 17.30 3.03 31.66
N GLN A 375 17.62 1.75 31.80
CA GLN A 375 18.95 1.24 31.50
C GLN A 375 18.83 -0.03 30.68
N CYS A 376 19.53 -0.05 29.54
CA CYS A 376 19.50 -1.15 28.59
C CYS A 376 20.91 -1.58 28.23
N ASP A 377 21.11 -2.89 28.07
CA ASP A 377 22.41 -3.49 27.76
C ASP A 377 22.96 -2.98 26.42
N SER A 378 22.08 -2.85 25.44
CA SER A 378 22.32 -2.16 24.18
C SER A 378 21.06 -1.42 23.81
N CYS A 379 21.19 -0.14 23.52
CA CYS A 379 20.13 0.63 22.91
C CYS A 379 20.37 0.66 21.41
N ASP A 380 19.34 0.35 20.64
CA ASP A 380 19.37 0.50 19.20
C ASP A 380 18.32 1.52 18.79
N PHE A 381 18.70 2.37 17.84
CA PHE A 381 17.74 3.22 17.15
C PHE A 381 17.35 2.49 15.87
N ASP A 382 16.65 1.38 16.09
CA ASP A 382 16.05 0.70 14.98
C ASP A 382 14.82 1.52 14.64
N ASN A 383 14.75 1.91 13.38
CA ASN A 383 13.44 2.06 12.86
C ASN A 383 12.70 3.32 13.51
N GLY A 384 13.40 4.41 13.78
CA GLY A 384 12.76 5.68 14.21
C GLY A 384 12.17 5.68 15.63
N VAL A 385 12.30 4.56 16.34
CA VAL A 385 11.97 4.40 17.76
C VAL A 385 13.17 3.79 18.47
N GLU A 386 13.28 4.04 19.76
CA GLU A 386 14.39 3.55 20.58
C GLU A 386 14.01 2.20 21.18
N MET A 387 14.81 1.17 20.97
CA MET A 387 14.54 -0.18 21.46
C MET A 387 15.71 -0.73 22.27
N CYS A 388 15.38 -1.43 23.35
CA CYS A 388 16.36 -2.14 24.16
C CYS A 388 16.57 -3.55 23.63
N LEU A 389 17.78 -3.85 23.15
CA LEU A 389 18.15 -5.18 22.70
C LEU A 389 18.59 -6.06 23.87
N PRO A 390 18.23 -7.36 23.88
CA PRO A 390 18.71 -8.29 24.90
C PRO A 390 20.22 -8.51 24.78
N SER A 391 20.93 -8.58 25.92
CA SER A 391 22.33 -8.97 26.00
C SER A 391 22.63 -10.24 25.19
N VAL A 392 23.40 -10.13 24.10
CA VAL A 392 23.98 -11.29 23.43
C VAL A 392 25.06 -11.89 24.34
N ARG A 393 24.69 -12.86 25.18
CA ARG A 393 25.68 -13.74 25.79
C ARG A 393 26.35 -14.53 24.66
N LYS A 394 27.55 -14.11 24.24
CA LYS A 394 28.45 -14.95 23.46
C LYS A 394 28.66 -16.25 24.24
N GLN A 395 27.94 -17.32 23.91
CA GLN A 395 28.33 -18.66 24.32
C GLN A 395 29.64 -18.96 23.60
N ILE A 396 30.75 -18.74 24.29
CA ILE A 396 32.04 -19.32 23.92
C ILE A 396 31.86 -20.82 24.09
N ILE A 397 31.62 -21.52 22.99
CA ILE A 397 31.75 -22.98 22.95
C ILE A 397 33.25 -23.26 23.11
N PRO A 398 33.72 -23.90 24.20
CA PRO A 398 35.13 -24.27 24.30
C PRO A 398 35.41 -25.35 23.26
N LEU A 399 36.35 -25.10 22.35
CA LEU A 399 36.95 -26.13 21.52
C LEU A 399 37.69 -27.12 22.45
N ILE A 400 37.03 -28.22 22.83
CA ILE A 400 37.70 -29.34 23.48
C ILE A 400 38.50 -30.06 22.39
N SER A 401 39.81 -29.81 22.39
CA SER A 401 40.79 -30.57 21.62
C SER A 401 41.15 -31.85 22.37
N THR A 402 40.57 -32.99 21.97
CA THR A 402 41.19 -34.31 22.23
C THR A 402 40.83 -35.28 21.11
N ILE A 403 41.70 -35.33 20.10
CA ILE A 403 41.78 -36.46 19.16
C ILE A 403 42.82 -37.43 19.70
N LYS A 404 42.42 -38.70 19.89
CA LYS A 404 43.12 -39.97 19.55
C LYS A 404 42.62 -41.13 20.44
N PRO A 405 42.76 -42.40 20.01
CA PRO A 405 42.35 -43.00 18.74
C PRO A 405 41.48 -44.26 18.96
N ALA A 406 40.77 -44.68 17.90
CA ALA A 406 39.92 -45.86 17.91
C ALA A 406 40.71 -47.18 17.92
N THR A 407 40.32 -48.13 18.78
CA THR A 407 40.63 -49.55 18.63
C THR A 407 39.37 -50.42 18.66
N LYS A 408 39.30 -51.30 17.66
CA LYS A 408 38.21 -52.20 17.23
C LYS A 408 37.75 -53.22 18.29
N LYS A 409 36.44 -53.58 18.28
CA LYS A 409 35.96 -54.94 17.90
C LYS A 409 34.42 -55.10 17.96
N ASN A 410 33.82 -55.37 16.79
CA ASN A 410 32.85 -56.43 16.44
C ASN A 410 31.72 -56.84 17.41
N ARG A 411 30.45 -56.74 16.97
CA ARG A 411 29.61 -57.90 16.53
C ARG A 411 28.15 -57.54 16.13
N ASN A 412 27.79 -57.97 14.92
CA ASN A 412 26.53 -58.61 14.47
C ASN A 412 25.13 -57.98 14.61
N LYS A 413 24.59 -57.64 13.43
CA LYS A 413 23.26 -57.95 12.84
C LYS A 413 22.24 -58.73 13.70
N LYS A 414 20.98 -58.26 13.70
CA LYS A 414 19.83 -59.04 13.18
C LYS A 414 18.58 -58.17 12.87
N LYS A 415 17.93 -58.57 11.77
CA LYS A 415 16.75 -58.02 11.08
C LYS A 415 15.46 -58.08 11.93
N ARG A 416 14.49 -57.22 11.62
CA ARG A 416 13.06 -57.49 11.84
C ARG A 416 12.21 -57.06 10.65
N THR A 417 11.34 -57.99 10.26
CA THR A 417 10.48 -58.08 9.07
C THR A 417 9.08 -57.52 9.32
N LYS A 418 8.43 -57.00 8.28
CA LYS A 418 6.98 -56.70 8.19
C LYS A 418 6.13 -57.98 8.10
N PRO A 419 4.82 -57.88 8.35
CA PRO A 419 3.84 -58.62 7.55
C PRO A 419 2.68 -57.74 7.03
N ALA A 420 1.95 -58.30 6.07
CA ALA A 420 0.91 -57.71 5.23
C ALA A 420 -0.51 -58.27 5.55
N LYS A 421 -1.55 -57.55 5.06
CA LYS A 421 -2.93 -57.88 4.60
C LYS A 421 -3.62 -59.16 5.15
N THR A 422 -4.94 -59.23 5.40
CA THR A 422 -6.08 -59.13 4.46
C THR A 422 -7.45 -59.25 5.20
N HIS A 423 -8.55 -58.71 4.60
CA HIS A 423 -9.99 -59.14 4.52
C HIS A 423 -10.65 -59.99 5.66
N SER A 424 -11.94 -59.92 6.04
CA SER A 424 -13.24 -59.54 5.40
C SER A 424 -14.43 -59.71 6.38
N GLN A 425 -15.61 -59.09 6.10
CA GLN A 425 -17.02 -59.50 6.42
C GLN A 425 -17.49 -59.50 7.91
N LEU A 426 -18.75 -59.31 8.35
CA LEU A 426 -20.12 -59.01 7.85
C LEU A 426 -21.04 -58.80 9.09
N HIS A 427 -22.13 -58.01 8.95
CA HIS A 427 -23.40 -57.94 9.75
C HIS A 427 -23.33 -57.59 11.26
N GLN A 428 -24.23 -56.78 11.83
CA GLN A 428 -25.68 -56.66 11.66
C GLN A 428 -26.16 -55.21 11.83
#